data_AF-A0A7C3WM06-F1
#
_entry.id   AF-A0A7C3WM06-F1
#
_cell.length_a   1.000
_cell.length_b   1.000
_cell.length_c   1.000
_cell.angle_alpha   90.00
_cell.angle_beta   90.00
_cell.angle_gamma   90.00
#
_symmetry.space_group_name_H-M   'P 1'
#
loop_
_entity.id
_entity.type
_entity.pdbx_description
1 polymer ?
#
loop_
_entity_poly.entity_id
_entity_poly.type
_entity_poly.pdbx_seq_one_letter_code
_entity_poly.pdbx_strand_id
1 'polypeptide(L)'
;MVEDTSNITYEEQRRVADKIRSLFKTRNYYLREQGAVEFEVEEDKENKGNFLKLLKEIRPMGYLAVLRRSEDYLTLIAFKKPAMRARSLRLNLILLLATLGTVIADGFFKSSSYPGNLPLMIGLYAVGIMGIIGVHEMGHKLASTIHGVQSSPPYFIPGIPGALPTLGAV
;
A
#
# COMPACT_ATOMS: atom_id res chain seq x y z
N MET A 1 -18.67 26.58 13.18
CA MET A 1 -17.71 25.46 13.29
C MET A 1 -17.12 25.01 11.94
N VAL A 2 -17.54 25.60 10.80
CA VAL A 2 -17.00 25.28 9.45
C VAL A 2 -15.85 26.22 9.04
N GLU A 3 -15.82 27.46 9.56
CA GLU A 3 -14.73 28.44 9.29
C GLU A 3 -13.36 28.04 9.87
N ASP A 4 -13.35 27.22 10.91
CA ASP A 4 -12.11 26.84 11.60
C ASP A 4 -11.34 25.75 10.81
N THR A 5 -12.07 24.77 10.28
CA THR A 5 -11.50 23.69 9.46
C THR A 5 -11.03 24.14 8.08
N SER A 6 -11.70 25.13 7.48
CA SER A 6 -11.24 25.73 6.23
C SER A 6 -9.94 26.50 6.43
N ASN A 7 -9.87 27.37 7.45
CA ASN A 7 -8.66 28.14 7.76
C ASN A 7 -7.45 27.26 8.07
N ILE A 8 -7.62 26.18 8.83
CA ILE A 8 -6.54 25.21 9.10
C ILE A 8 -6.05 24.56 7.79
N THR A 9 -6.98 24.16 6.92
CA THR A 9 -6.63 23.51 5.64
C THR A 9 -5.88 24.47 4.71
N TYR A 10 -6.28 25.74 4.66
CA TYR A 10 -5.59 26.77 3.88
C TYR A 10 -4.17 27.04 4.39
N GLU A 11 -3.98 27.16 5.70
CA GLU A 11 -2.66 27.34 6.30
C GLU A 11 -1.72 26.14 6.03
N GLU A 12 -2.25 24.92 6.10
CA GLU A 12 -1.52 23.70 5.74
C GLU A 12 -1.13 23.68 4.26
N GLN A 13 -2.07 23.97 3.36
CA GLN A 13 -1.82 24.06 1.91
C GLN A 13 -0.76 25.13 1.59
N ARG A 14 -0.81 26.28 2.28
CA ARG A 14 0.17 27.36 2.11
C ARG A 14 1.57 26.92 2.51
N ARG A 15 1.73 26.27 3.66
CA ARG A 15 3.03 25.74 4.11
C ARG A 15 3.60 24.70 3.13
N VAL A 16 2.75 23.84 2.58
CA VAL A 16 3.16 22.87 1.56
C VAL A 16 3.54 23.57 0.26
N ALA A 17 2.77 24.58 -0.16
CA ALA A 17 3.05 25.39 -1.34
C ALA A 17 4.39 26.13 -1.25
N ASP A 18 4.71 26.72 -0.09
CA ASP A 18 5.97 27.43 0.14
C ASP A 18 7.19 26.48 0.04
N LYS A 19 7.05 25.24 0.52
CA LYS A 19 8.09 24.20 0.37
C LYS A 19 8.28 23.73 -1.07
N ILE A 20 7.20 23.70 -1.85
CA ILE A 20 7.30 23.36 -3.28
C ILE A 20 8.03 24.46 -4.03
N ARG A 21 7.68 25.73 -3.77
CA ARG A 21 8.30 26.90 -4.39
C ARG A 21 9.79 27.05 -4.05
N SER A 22 10.23 26.60 -2.87
CA SER A 22 11.65 26.67 -2.50
C SER A 22 12.52 25.61 -3.20
N LEU A 23 11.91 24.52 -3.69
CA LEU A 23 12.63 23.37 -4.26
C LEU A 23 12.46 23.23 -5.78
N PHE A 24 11.44 23.86 -6.36
CA PHE A 24 11.11 23.73 -7.78
C PHE A 24 10.91 25.09 -8.44
N LYS A 25 11.32 25.21 -9.69
CA LYS A 25 10.93 26.33 -10.55
C LYS A 25 9.48 26.11 -11.00
N THR A 26 8.57 26.87 -10.41
CA THR A 26 7.13 26.76 -10.64
C THR A 26 6.66 27.81 -11.64
N ARG A 27 5.77 27.44 -12.56
CA ARG A 27 5.07 28.38 -13.46
C ARG A 27 3.73 28.80 -12.89
N ASN A 28 2.80 27.85 -12.82
CA ASN A 28 1.44 28.06 -12.31
C ASN A 28 1.20 27.22 -11.06
N TYR A 29 0.27 27.67 -10.20
CA TYR A 29 -0.18 26.91 -9.04
C TYR A 29 -1.70 26.95 -8.91
N TYR A 30 -2.28 25.83 -8.49
CA TYR A 30 -3.72 25.65 -8.32
C TYR A 30 -3.99 25.04 -6.95
N LEU A 31 -4.91 25.66 -6.19
CA LEU A 31 -5.43 25.10 -4.95
C LEU A 31 -6.69 24.30 -5.26
N ARG A 32 -6.73 23.03 -4.85
CA ARG A 32 -7.93 22.19 -4.97
C ARG A 32 -8.72 22.19 -3.67
N GLU A 33 -10.05 22.12 -3.78
CA GLU A 33 -10.98 22.12 -2.63
C GLU A 33 -10.74 20.95 -1.65
N GLN A 34 -10.16 19.84 -2.11
CA GLN A 34 -9.87 18.66 -1.29
C GLN A 34 -8.56 18.77 -0.46
N GLY A 35 -8.04 19.98 -0.27
CA GLY A 35 -6.80 20.19 0.48
C GLY A 35 -5.53 19.89 -0.32
N ALA A 36 -5.64 19.61 -1.62
CA ALA A 36 -4.50 19.34 -2.51
C ALA A 36 -3.96 20.64 -3.14
N VAL A 37 -2.68 20.64 -3.47
CA VAL A 37 -1.97 21.74 -4.14
C VAL A 37 -1.28 21.19 -5.37
N GLU A 38 -1.48 21.85 -6.51
CA GLU A 38 -0.93 21.47 -7.80
C GLU A 38 -0.03 22.57 -8.33
N PHE A 39 1.13 22.18 -8.85
CA PHE A 39 2.11 23.06 -9.45
C PHE A 39 2.54 22.54 -10.82
N GLU A 40 2.64 23.44 -11.78
CA GLU A 40 3.39 23.19 -13.01
C GLU A 40 4.86 23.53 -12.75
N VAL A 41 5.73 22.55 -12.88
CA VAL A 41 7.17 22.67 -12.62
C VAL A 41 7.96 22.44 -13.90
N GLU A 42 9.06 23.16 -14.04
CA GLU A 42 9.98 22.96 -15.17
C GLU A 42 10.79 21.67 -15.02
N GLU A 43 11.15 21.08 -16.15
CA GLU A 43 12.00 19.89 -16.14
C GLU A 43 13.47 20.28 -15.90
N ASP A 44 14.04 19.76 -14.81
CA ASP A 44 15.44 19.94 -14.40
C ASP A 44 16.04 18.57 -14.05
N LYS A 45 17.34 18.40 -14.28
CA LYS A 45 18.11 17.20 -13.91
C LYS A 45 18.09 16.95 -12.40
N GLU A 46 17.94 17.99 -11.58
CA GLU A 46 17.86 17.88 -10.12
C GLU A 46 16.48 17.50 -9.58
N ASN A 47 15.44 17.43 -10.43
CA ASN A 47 14.05 17.22 -10.00
C ASN A 47 13.85 15.98 -9.15
N LYS A 48 14.57 14.88 -9.45
CA LYS A 48 14.49 13.64 -8.65
C LYS A 48 15.00 13.86 -7.22
N GLY A 49 16.10 14.58 -7.05
CA GLY A 49 16.66 14.89 -5.74
C GLY A 49 15.78 15.85 -4.93
N ASN A 50 15.29 16.90 -5.58
CA ASN A 50 14.41 17.89 -4.96
C ASN A 50 13.05 17.27 -4.59
N PHE A 51 12.53 16.34 -5.39
CA PHE A 51 11.32 15.59 -5.07
C PHE A 51 11.48 14.72 -3.82
N LEU A 52 12.61 14.03 -3.67
CA LEU A 52 12.88 13.22 -2.47
C LEU A 52 13.00 14.09 -1.21
N LYS A 53 13.65 15.27 -1.31
CA LYS A 53 13.73 16.26 -0.23
C LYS A 53 12.33 16.76 0.14
N LEU A 54 11.54 17.19 -0.85
CA LEU A 54 10.16 17.64 -0.66
C LEU A 54 9.33 16.56 0.04
N LEU A 55 9.38 15.32 -0.43
CA LEU A 55 8.63 14.21 0.13
C LEU A 55 9.00 13.96 1.60
N LYS A 56 10.28 14.08 1.97
CA LYS A 56 10.73 13.93 3.36
C LYS A 56 10.18 15.05 4.26
N GLU A 57 9.99 16.24 3.69
CA GLU A 57 9.57 17.45 4.38
C GLU A 57 8.05 17.62 4.56
N ILE A 58 7.25 17.12 3.61
CA ILE A 58 5.79 17.22 3.65
C ILE A 58 5.13 15.97 4.26
N ARG A 59 5.81 14.82 4.26
CA ARG A 59 5.31 13.56 4.86
C ARG A 59 4.96 13.70 6.35
N PRO A 60 5.74 14.38 7.21
CA PRO A 60 5.38 14.62 8.61
C PRO A 60 4.15 15.52 8.77
N MET A 61 3.83 16.34 7.78
CA MET A 61 2.62 17.19 7.75
C MET A 61 1.38 16.41 7.32
N GLY A 62 1.51 15.11 7.04
CA GLY A 62 0.40 14.28 6.55
C GLY A 62 0.13 14.45 5.06
N TYR A 63 1.07 15.00 4.28
CA TYR A 63 0.96 15.16 2.84
C TYR A 63 1.84 14.17 2.08
N LEU A 64 1.40 13.77 0.89
CA LEU A 64 2.19 13.05 -0.09
C LEU A 64 2.26 13.91 -1.36
N ALA A 65 3.31 13.70 -2.17
CA ALA A 65 3.43 14.33 -3.47
C ALA A 65 3.60 13.28 -4.57
N VAL A 66 3.10 13.61 -5.75
CA VAL A 66 3.30 12.85 -6.99
C VAL A 66 3.79 13.82 -8.06
N LEU A 67 4.86 13.45 -8.74
CA LEU A 67 5.37 14.16 -9.92
C LEU A 67 4.94 13.38 -11.16
N ARG A 68 4.19 14.02 -12.05
CA ARG A 68 3.69 13.44 -13.31
C ARG A 68 4.24 14.25 -14.47
N ARG A 69 4.62 13.60 -15.57
CA ARG A 69 4.92 14.30 -16.83
C ARG A 69 3.63 14.47 -17.63
N SER A 70 3.32 15.72 -17.97
CA SER A 70 2.35 16.11 -18.99
C SER A 70 3.09 16.36 -20.31
N GLU A 71 2.36 16.55 -21.42
CA GLU A 71 2.96 16.69 -22.76
C GLU A 71 3.98 17.84 -22.84
N ASP A 72 3.71 18.98 -22.19
CA ASP A 72 4.55 20.19 -22.26
C ASP A 72 5.28 20.55 -20.96
N TYR A 73 4.92 19.95 -19.81
CA TYR A 73 5.48 20.31 -18.50
C TYR A 73 5.34 19.17 -17.47
N LEU A 74 6.06 19.27 -16.35
CA LEU A 74 5.88 18.38 -15.21
C LEU A 74 4.81 18.94 -14.27
N THR A 75 3.87 18.12 -13.84
CA THR A 75 2.85 18.46 -12.85
C THR A 75 3.22 17.83 -11.51
N LEU A 76 3.39 18.66 -10.48
CA LEU A 76 3.63 18.24 -9.11
C LEU A 76 2.35 18.43 -8.30
N ILE A 77 1.80 17.33 -7.78
CA ILE A 77 0.55 17.33 -7.02
C ILE A 77 0.86 16.89 -5.59
N ALA A 78 0.68 17.78 -4.62
CA ALA A 78 0.71 17.45 -3.21
C ALA A 78 -0.71 17.30 -2.67
N PHE A 79 -1.01 16.20 -1.98
CA PHE A 79 -2.33 15.89 -1.47
C PHE A 79 -2.25 15.32 -0.05
N LYS A 80 -3.32 15.48 0.74
CA LYS A 80 -3.40 14.87 2.07
C LYS A 80 -3.35 13.36 1.92
N LYS A 81 -2.49 12.73 2.73
CA LYS A 81 -2.32 11.28 2.76
C LYS A 81 -3.68 10.65 3.09
N PRO A 82 -4.20 9.74 2.26
CA PRO A 82 -5.45 9.06 2.57
C PRO A 82 -5.29 8.31 3.89
N ALA A 83 -6.26 8.48 4.79
CA ALA A 83 -6.27 7.76 6.05
C ALA A 83 -6.39 6.25 5.75
N MET A 84 -5.29 5.51 5.87
CA MET A 84 -5.34 4.06 5.86
C MET A 84 -6.06 3.64 7.15
N ARG A 85 -7.32 3.21 7.01
CA ARG A 85 -8.08 2.68 8.13
C ARG A 85 -7.33 1.44 8.63
N ALA A 86 -6.88 1.45 9.88
CA ALA A 86 -6.26 0.29 10.50
C ALA A 86 -7.32 -0.82 10.55
N ARG A 87 -7.23 -1.78 9.62
CA ARG A 87 -8.15 -2.92 9.59
C ARG A 87 -7.80 -3.86 10.73
N SER A 88 -8.81 -4.47 11.35
CA SER A 88 -8.62 -5.24 12.58
C SER A 88 -7.76 -6.48 12.34
N LEU A 89 -6.70 -6.62 13.13
CA LEU A 89 -5.84 -7.81 13.16
C LEU A 89 -6.64 -9.10 13.40
N ARG A 90 -7.77 -9.00 14.12
CA ARG A 90 -8.69 -10.11 14.36
C ARG A 90 -9.24 -10.70 13.07
N LEU A 91 -9.62 -9.87 12.10
CA LEU A 91 -10.17 -10.36 10.84
C LEU A 91 -9.12 -11.13 10.05
N ASN A 92 -7.90 -10.60 9.96
CA ASN A 92 -6.80 -11.26 9.25
C ASN A 92 -6.47 -12.62 9.88
N LEU A 93 -6.51 -12.72 11.22
CA LEU A 93 -6.30 -13.98 11.91
C LEU A 93 -7.43 -15.00 11.63
N ILE A 94 -8.69 -14.57 11.68
CA ILE A 94 -9.84 -15.42 11.35
C ILE A 94 -9.69 -16.00 9.94
N LEU A 95 -9.27 -15.17 8.98
CA LEU A 95 -9.12 -15.59 7.60
C LEU A 95 -7.92 -16.47 7.36
N LEU A 96 -6.79 -16.23 8.04
CA LEU A 96 -5.66 -17.14 8.02
C LEU A 96 -6.08 -18.54 8.49
N LEU A 97 -6.85 -18.63 9.58
CA LEU A 97 -7.37 -19.90 10.08
C LEU A 97 -8.35 -20.54 9.10
N ALA A 98 -9.23 -19.74 8.47
CA ALA A 98 -10.13 -20.23 7.45
C ALA A 98 -9.37 -20.79 6.22
N THR A 99 -8.36 -20.07 5.73
CA THR A 99 -7.51 -20.52 4.61
C THR A 99 -6.73 -21.77 4.97
N LEU A 100 -6.18 -21.85 6.19
CA LEU A 100 -5.51 -23.06 6.65
C LEU A 100 -6.48 -24.25 6.64
N GLY A 101 -7.72 -24.05 7.09
CA GLY A 101 -8.79 -25.04 7.02
C GLY A 101 -9.08 -25.50 5.59
N THR A 102 -9.20 -24.58 4.63
CA THR A 102 -9.46 -24.94 3.22
C THR A 102 -8.29 -25.66 2.59
N VAL A 103 -7.05 -25.27 2.89
CA VAL A 103 -5.83 -25.91 2.40
C VAL A 103 -5.71 -27.33 2.95
N ILE A 104 -6.00 -27.55 4.25
CA ILE A 104 -5.99 -28.88 4.87
C ILE A 104 -7.07 -29.77 4.24
N ALA A 105 -8.29 -29.26 4.08
CA ALA A 105 -9.38 -29.99 3.45
C ALA A 105 -9.06 -30.36 1.98
N ASP A 106 -8.48 -29.43 1.23
CA ASP A 106 -8.02 -29.69 -0.15
C ASP A 106 -6.90 -30.74 -0.18
N GLY A 107 -5.95 -30.65 0.75
CA GLY A 107 -4.90 -31.65 0.94
C GLY A 107 -5.46 -33.04 1.25
N PHE A 108 -6.51 -33.13 2.06
CA PHE A 108 -7.21 -34.39 2.33
C PHE A 108 -7.81 -34.97 1.04
N PHE A 109 -8.56 -34.18 0.26
CA PHE A 109 -9.14 -34.65 -1.01
C PHE A 109 -8.08 -35.12 -2.00
N LYS A 110 -6.94 -34.41 -2.08
CA LYS A 110 -5.85 -34.76 -2.99
C LYS A 110 -5.04 -35.96 -2.52
N SER A 111 -4.89 -36.17 -1.21
CA SER A 111 -4.03 -37.22 -0.65
C SER A 111 -4.78 -38.53 -0.36
N SER A 112 -6.11 -38.50 -0.24
CA SER A 112 -6.91 -39.67 0.17
C SER A 112 -6.84 -40.86 -0.80
N SER A 113 -6.51 -40.62 -2.07
CA SER A 113 -6.40 -41.69 -3.08
C SER A 113 -4.99 -42.27 -3.22
N TYR A 114 -4.00 -41.74 -2.50
CA TYR A 114 -2.62 -42.20 -2.58
C TYR A 114 -2.25 -43.08 -1.38
N PRO A 115 -1.52 -44.18 -1.59
CA PRO A 115 -1.05 -45.03 -0.50
C PRO A 115 0.05 -44.29 0.29
N GLY A 116 -0.04 -44.30 1.63
CA GLY A 116 0.99 -43.74 2.50
C GLY A 116 0.46 -43.17 3.82
N ASN A 117 1.30 -42.39 4.51
CA ASN A 117 0.92 -41.70 5.74
C ASN A 117 0.11 -40.45 5.41
N LEU A 118 -1.23 -40.59 5.46
CA LEU A 118 -2.17 -39.54 5.09
C LEU A 118 -1.98 -38.23 5.88
N PRO A 119 -1.84 -38.23 7.23
CA PRO A 119 -1.55 -37.00 7.98
C PRO A 119 -0.27 -36.29 7.52
N LEU A 120 0.80 -37.04 7.23
CA LEU A 120 2.06 -36.46 6.76
C LEU A 120 1.90 -35.83 5.38
N MET A 121 1.20 -36.49 4.45
CA MET A 121 0.95 -35.96 3.10
C MET A 121 0.14 -34.67 3.14
N ILE A 122 -0.92 -34.62 3.94
CA ILE A 122 -1.73 -33.41 4.16
C ILE A 122 -0.87 -32.30 4.75
N GLY A 123 -0.03 -32.62 5.75
CA GLY A 123 0.87 -31.66 6.38
C GLY A 123 1.88 -31.06 5.39
N LEU A 124 2.54 -31.89 4.58
CA LEU A 124 3.49 -31.44 3.56
C LEU A 124 2.80 -30.59 2.49
N TYR A 125 1.60 -30.98 2.05
CA TYR A 125 0.80 -30.21 1.11
C TYR A 125 0.47 -28.82 1.68
N ALA A 126 -0.03 -28.77 2.92
CA ALA A 126 -0.40 -27.52 3.56
C ALA A 126 0.80 -26.60 3.79
N VAL A 127 1.94 -27.14 4.25
CA VAL A 127 3.19 -26.40 4.42
C VAL A 127 3.70 -25.86 3.07
N GLY A 128 3.63 -26.64 2.00
CA GLY A 128 4.03 -26.20 0.67
C GLY A 128 3.22 -25.00 0.19
N ILE A 129 1.88 -25.10 0.22
CA ILE A 129 0.98 -24.02 -0.23
C ILE A 129 1.10 -22.78 0.66
N MET A 130 1.00 -22.96 1.99
CA MET A 130 1.11 -21.85 2.93
C MET A 130 2.50 -21.21 2.90
N GLY A 131 3.55 -22.00 2.64
CA GLY A 131 4.92 -21.51 2.48
C GLY A 131 5.08 -20.60 1.27
N ILE A 132 4.59 -21.01 0.10
CA ILE A 132 4.67 -20.20 -1.13
C ILE A 132 3.98 -18.85 -0.93
N ILE A 133 2.74 -18.86 -0.44
CA ILE A 133 1.93 -17.62 -0.28
C ILE A 133 2.46 -16.77 0.88
N GLY A 134 2.87 -17.42 1.97
CA GLY A 134 3.48 -16.74 3.11
C GLY A 134 4.76 -16.01 2.71
N VAL A 135 5.67 -16.65 1.97
CA VAL A 135 6.89 -16.02 1.48
C VAL A 135 6.58 -14.90 0.48
N HIS A 136 5.62 -15.10 -0.43
CA HIS A 136 5.19 -14.08 -1.37
C HIS A 136 4.74 -12.80 -0.65
N GLU A 137 3.82 -12.94 0.31
CA GLU A 137 3.23 -11.81 1.00
C GLU A 137 4.19 -11.16 2.01
N MET A 138 5.02 -11.96 2.68
CA MET A 138 6.10 -11.43 3.53
C MET A 138 7.16 -10.69 2.71
N GLY A 139 7.41 -11.09 1.46
CA GLY A 139 8.28 -10.37 0.54
C GLY A 139 7.79 -8.94 0.27
N HIS A 140 6.50 -8.79 -0.04
CA HIS A 140 5.87 -7.46 -0.20
C HIS A 140 5.93 -6.64 1.08
N LYS A 141 5.68 -7.27 2.23
CA LYS A 141 5.76 -6.61 3.53
C LYS A 141 7.16 -6.09 3.81
N LEU A 142 8.17 -6.93 3.62
CA LEU A 142 9.57 -6.60 3.86
C LEU A 142 10.05 -5.48 2.92
N ALA A 143 9.71 -5.56 1.63
CA ALA A 143 10.04 -4.52 0.66
C ALA A 143 9.41 -3.17 1.05
N SER A 144 8.14 -3.19 1.46
CA SER A 144 7.44 -1.99 1.93
C SER A 144 8.11 -1.38 3.17
N THR A 145 8.50 -2.22 4.13
CA THR A 145 9.21 -1.78 5.34
C THR A 145 10.57 -1.16 5.01
N ILE A 146 11.36 -1.78 4.13
CA ILE A 146 12.66 -1.25 3.69
C ILE A 146 12.51 0.12 3.00
N HIS A 147 11.48 0.29 2.18
CA HIS A 147 11.22 1.55 1.48
C HIS A 147 10.38 2.57 2.27
N GLY A 148 10.05 2.28 3.53
CA GLY A 148 9.26 3.15 4.39
C GLY A 148 7.84 3.41 3.86
N VAL A 149 7.30 2.47 3.09
CA VAL A 149 5.92 2.47 2.58
C VAL A 149 5.05 1.75 3.62
N GLN A 150 3.94 2.37 3.99
CA GLN A 150 2.98 1.71 4.88
C GLN A 150 2.23 0.63 4.11
N SER A 151 2.35 -0.61 4.57
CA SER A 151 1.61 -1.76 4.06
C SER A 151 0.74 -2.34 5.17
N SER A 152 -0.42 -2.88 4.81
CA SER A 152 -1.34 -3.57 5.72
C SER A 152 -0.77 -4.92 6.19
N PRO A 153 -1.29 -5.54 7.26
CA PRO A 153 -0.97 -6.93 7.57
C PRO A 153 -1.56 -7.88 6.51
N PRO A 154 -0.95 -9.07 6.30
CA PRO A 154 -1.37 -10.00 5.25
C PRO A 154 -2.80 -10.50 5.49
N TYR A 155 -3.57 -10.60 4.40
CA TYR A 155 -4.94 -11.06 4.36
C TYR A 155 -5.03 -12.30 3.48
N PHE A 156 -5.30 -13.46 4.07
CA PHE A 156 -5.45 -14.71 3.32
C PHE A 156 -6.89 -14.88 2.84
N ILE A 157 -7.07 -15.43 1.63
CA ILE A 157 -8.39 -15.68 1.06
C ILE A 157 -8.62 -17.20 1.03
N PRO A 158 -9.62 -17.71 1.78
CA PRO A 158 -9.91 -19.14 1.78
C PRO A 158 -10.35 -19.60 0.40
N GLY A 159 -9.94 -20.82 0.05
CA GLY A 159 -10.26 -21.44 -1.23
C GLY A 159 -11.56 -22.24 -1.18
N ILE A 160 -11.81 -22.98 -2.26
CA ILE A 160 -12.88 -23.99 -2.33
C ILE A 160 -12.18 -25.35 -2.40
N PRO A 161 -12.17 -26.13 -1.30
CA PRO A 161 -11.53 -27.44 -1.27
C PRO A 161 -11.99 -28.34 -2.42
N GLY A 162 -11.05 -28.99 -3.09
CA GLY A 162 -11.30 -29.83 -4.28
C GLY A 162 -11.18 -29.09 -5.61
N ALA A 163 -11.24 -27.75 -5.63
CA ALA A 163 -10.98 -26.93 -6.81
C ALA A 163 -9.69 -26.13 -6.65
N LEU A 164 -9.64 -25.25 -5.65
CA LEU A 164 -8.49 -24.41 -5.34
C LEU A 164 -8.28 -24.33 -3.82
N PRO A 165 -7.07 -24.63 -3.30
CA PRO A 165 -6.81 -24.63 -1.86
C PRO A 165 -6.93 -23.25 -1.20
N THR A 166 -6.67 -22.18 -1.97
CA THR A 166 -6.72 -20.77 -1.56
C THR A 166 -6.81 -19.88 -2.80
N LEU A 167 -7.38 -18.68 -2.65
CA LEU A 167 -7.41 -17.67 -3.70
C LEU A 167 -6.25 -16.65 -3.59
N GLY A 168 -5.32 -16.85 -2.64
CA GLY A 168 -4.13 -16.02 -2.45
C GLY A 168 -4.14 -15.20 -1.16
N ALA A 169 -3.25 -14.20 -1.11
CA ALA A 169 -3.15 -13.22 -0.04
C ALA A 169 -2.87 -11.81 -0.58
N VAL A 170 -3.14 -10.78 0.24
CA VAL A 170 -3.02 -9.33 -0.08
C VAL A 170 -2.73 -8.48 1.16
#